data_AF-A0A0S4QGD5-F1
#
_entry.id   AF-A0A0S4QGD5-F1
#
_cell.length_a   1.000
_cell.length_b   1.000
_cell.length_c   1.000
_cell.angle_alpha   90.00
_cell.angle_beta   90.00
_cell.angle_gamma   90.00
#
_symmetry.space_group_name_H-M   'P 1'
#
loop_
_entity.id
_entity.type
_entity.pdbx_description
1 polymer ?
#
loop_
_entity_poly.entity_id
_entity_poly.type
_entity_poly.pdbx_seq_one_letter_code
_entity_poly.pdbx_strand_id
1 'polypeptide(L)'
;MVTIAHEGGHALVAVATGRRLAGVRLHSDTSGVTVSSGRPTGPGVVLTVAAGYTAPSLLGLGAAGLLATGRVSLLLQVIVALLLVLLVVVRNGFGVATVLVSTGVVLGVSWFATDDVQAGFAAYATWFLLLGALRPIVEVQRQRRRRRARDSDPDQLARLTGLPGTFWVGVFGVLSLGCLAGAAAALVV
;
A
#
# COMPACT_ATOMS: atom_id res chain seq x y z
N MET A 1 7.99 2.76 -1.78
CA MET A 1 6.88 1.99 -2.39
C MET A 1 5.85 1.51 -1.38
N VAL A 2 6.23 0.85 -0.27
CA VAL A 2 5.26 0.35 0.73
C VAL A 2 4.43 1.49 1.36
N THR A 3 5.07 2.57 1.83
CA THR A 3 4.35 3.76 2.34
C THR A 3 3.45 4.40 1.28
N ILE A 4 3.93 4.48 0.03
CA ILE A 4 3.14 4.96 -1.11
C ILE A 4 1.88 4.11 -1.31
N ALA A 5 2.01 2.78 -1.28
CA ALA A 5 0.88 1.86 -1.39
C ALA A 5 -0.06 1.96 -0.19
N HIS A 6 0.46 2.15 1.03
CA HIS A 6 -0.31 2.36 2.26
C HIS A 6 -1.18 3.62 2.16
N GLU A 7 -0.56 4.77 1.89
CA GLU A 7 -1.28 6.03 1.75
C GLU A 7 -2.21 6.03 0.52
N GLY A 8 -1.76 5.44 -0.59
CA GLY A 8 -2.58 5.24 -1.78
C GLY A 8 -3.83 4.40 -1.49
N GLY A 9 -3.72 3.38 -0.64
CA GLY A 9 -4.84 2.56 -0.17
C GLY A 9 -5.88 3.37 0.58
N HIS A 10 -5.45 4.18 1.56
CA HIS A 10 -6.34 5.13 2.25
C HIS A 10 -7.02 6.07 1.27
N ALA A 11 -6.25 6.68 0.36
CA ALA A 11 -6.76 7.66 -0.59
C ALA A 11 -7.81 7.06 -1.54
N LEU A 12 -7.51 5.89 -2.11
CA LEU A 12 -8.39 5.18 -3.05
C LEU A 12 -9.70 4.78 -2.38
N VAL A 13 -9.62 4.14 -1.21
CA VAL A 13 -10.82 3.67 -0.51
C VAL A 13 -11.62 4.85 0.07
N ALA A 14 -10.96 5.94 0.48
CA ALA A 14 -11.66 7.16 0.86
C ALA A 14 -12.56 7.66 -0.28
N VAL A 15 -12.00 7.81 -1.49
CA VAL A 15 -12.77 8.27 -2.65
C VAL A 15 -13.87 7.26 -3.01
N ALA A 16 -13.56 5.96 -3.05
CA ALA A 16 -14.52 4.91 -3.37
C ALA A 16 -15.68 4.81 -2.37
N THR A 17 -15.46 5.21 -1.10
CA THR A 17 -16.49 5.23 -0.06
C THR A 17 -17.19 6.59 0.07
N GLY A 18 -16.98 7.50 -0.88
CA GLY A 18 -17.65 8.81 -0.93
C GLY A 18 -17.08 9.85 0.03
N ARG A 19 -15.87 9.63 0.57
CA ARG A 19 -15.15 10.62 1.38
C ARG A 19 -14.40 11.58 0.47
N ARG A 20 -14.24 12.82 0.91
CA ARG A 20 -13.50 13.85 0.19
C ARG A 20 -12.02 13.75 0.54
N LEU A 21 -11.19 13.47 -0.45
CA LEU A 21 -9.74 13.45 -0.29
C LEU A 21 -9.18 14.89 -0.37
N ALA A 22 -8.46 15.33 0.66
CA ALA A 22 -7.76 16.61 0.65
C ALA A 22 -6.35 16.48 0.06
N GLY A 23 -5.68 15.35 0.33
CA GLY A 23 -4.41 15.01 -0.30
C GLY A 23 -3.59 14.02 0.51
N VAL A 24 -2.46 13.63 -0.08
CA VAL A 24 -1.46 12.74 0.50
C VAL A 24 -0.17 13.52 0.71
N ARG A 25 0.52 13.28 1.82
CA ARG A 25 1.88 13.79 2.06
C ARG A 25 2.81 12.64 2.39
N LEU A 26 4.00 12.65 1.81
CA LEU A 26 5.04 11.64 2.04
C LEU A 26 6.26 12.31 2.65
N HIS A 27 6.95 11.65 3.58
CA HIS A 27 8.12 12.22 4.26
C HIS A 27 9.35 11.32 4.08
N SER A 28 10.53 11.91 4.24
CA SER A 28 11.82 11.24 4.06
C SER A 28 12.13 10.19 5.14
N ASP A 29 11.48 10.29 6.30
CA ASP A 29 11.57 9.32 7.39
C ASP A 29 10.70 8.07 7.15
N THR A 30 10.25 7.86 5.91
CA THR A 30 9.35 6.78 5.47
C THR A 30 7.92 6.85 6.00
N SER A 31 7.55 7.93 6.69
CA SER A 31 6.16 8.20 7.10
C SER A 31 5.34 8.80 5.95
N GLY A 32 4.03 8.69 6.07
CA GLY A 32 3.05 9.27 5.17
C GLY A 32 1.82 9.73 5.95
N VAL A 33 1.02 10.58 5.34
CA VAL A 33 -0.31 10.91 5.86
C VAL A 33 -1.28 11.20 4.72
N THR A 34 -2.42 10.54 4.77
CA THR A 34 -3.56 10.76 3.89
C THR A 34 -4.66 11.50 4.64
N VAL A 35 -5.01 12.68 4.14
CA VAL A 35 -6.05 13.51 4.75
C VAL A 35 -7.35 13.37 3.95
N SER A 36 -8.39 12.83 4.59
CA SER A 36 -9.74 12.75 4.02
C SER A 36 -10.79 13.26 5.02
N SER A 37 -11.89 13.80 4.50
CA SER A 37 -13.03 14.25 5.29
C SER A 37 -14.33 13.61 4.82
N GLY A 38 -15.31 13.51 5.72
CA GLY A 38 -16.57 12.82 5.49
C GLY A 38 -17.22 12.43 6.82
N ARG A 39 -18.17 11.50 6.79
CA ARG A 39 -18.79 10.97 8.02
C ARG A 39 -17.69 10.38 8.94
N PRO A 40 -17.63 10.77 10.23
CA PRO A 40 -16.57 10.33 11.14
C PRO A 40 -16.78 8.90 11.67
N THR A 41 -17.94 8.29 11.39
CA THR A 41 -18.30 6.93 11.79
C THR A 41 -18.92 6.17 10.61
N GLY A 42 -19.04 4.85 10.75
CA GLY A 42 -19.64 3.97 9.76
C GLY A 42 -18.64 3.28 8.83
N PRO A 43 -19.13 2.47 7.88
CA PRO A 43 -18.30 1.57 7.10
C PRO A 43 -17.27 2.29 6.22
N GLY A 44 -17.59 3.48 5.70
CA GLY A 44 -16.67 4.21 4.82
C GLY A 44 -15.35 4.60 5.50
N VAL A 45 -15.40 5.11 6.74
CA VAL A 45 -14.18 5.46 7.49
C VAL A 45 -13.44 4.20 7.95
N VAL A 46 -14.16 3.14 8.35
CA VAL A 46 -13.55 1.86 8.75
C VAL A 46 -12.78 1.24 7.58
N LEU A 47 -13.40 1.15 6.39
CA LEU A 47 -12.74 0.62 5.20
C LEU A 47 -11.56 1.49 4.79
N THR A 48 -11.70 2.82 4.85
CA THR A 48 -10.62 3.75 4.53
C THR A 48 -9.40 3.52 5.42
N VAL A 49 -9.59 3.44 6.74
CA VAL A 49 -8.49 3.24 7.70
C VAL A 49 -7.91 1.83 7.56
N ALA A 50 -8.72 0.81 7.32
CA ALA A 50 -8.22 -0.56 7.11
C ALA A 50 -7.40 -0.69 5.82
N ALA A 51 -7.69 0.11 4.79
CA ALA A 51 -7.07 0.03 3.48
C ALA A 51 -5.55 0.28 3.50
N GLY A 52 -5.04 1.07 4.45
CA GLY A 52 -3.61 1.36 4.53
C GLY A 52 -2.77 0.10 4.69
N TYR A 53 -3.14 -0.74 5.65
CA TYR A 53 -2.43 -1.99 5.94
C TYR A 53 -2.69 -3.10 4.92
N THR A 54 -3.85 -3.10 4.24
CA THR A 54 -4.19 -4.18 3.29
C THR A 54 -3.70 -3.90 1.87
N ALA A 55 -3.62 -2.62 1.46
CA ALA A 55 -3.29 -2.27 0.08
C ALA A 55 -1.92 -2.78 -0.39
N PRO A 56 -0.80 -2.64 0.34
CA PRO A 56 0.50 -3.16 -0.11
C PRO A 56 0.47 -4.68 -0.39
N SER A 57 -0.15 -5.46 0.50
CA SER A 57 -0.26 -6.91 0.34
C SER A 57 -1.16 -7.32 -0.82
N LEU A 58 -2.31 -6.68 -0.97
CA LEU A 58 -3.25 -6.96 -2.07
C LEU A 58 -2.68 -6.56 -3.43
N LEU A 59 -1.99 -5.41 -3.51
CA LEU A 59 -1.28 -4.99 -4.72
C LEU A 59 -0.15 -5.96 -5.07
N GLY A 60 0.60 -6.41 -4.07
CA GLY A 60 1.63 -7.44 -4.24
C GLY A 60 1.06 -8.76 -4.75
N LEU A 61 -0.06 -9.24 -4.20
CA LEU A 61 -0.71 -10.45 -4.67
C LEU A 61 -1.23 -10.31 -6.11
N GLY A 62 -1.85 -9.17 -6.44
CA GLY A 62 -2.30 -8.89 -7.80
C GLY A 62 -1.14 -8.82 -8.79
N ALA A 63 -0.02 -8.23 -8.39
CA ALA A 63 1.21 -8.20 -9.19
C ALA A 63 1.78 -9.61 -9.42
N ALA A 64 1.79 -10.46 -8.38
CA ALA A 64 2.18 -11.86 -8.52
C ALA A 64 1.28 -12.62 -9.51
N GLY A 65 -0.03 -12.37 -9.51
CA GLY A 65 -0.95 -12.97 -10.49
C GLY A 65 -0.67 -12.52 -11.94
N LEU A 66 -0.32 -11.26 -12.15
CA LEU A 66 0.10 -10.78 -13.48
C LEU A 66 1.43 -11.40 -13.92
N LEU A 67 2.39 -11.55 -13.00
CA LEU A 67 3.66 -12.23 -13.26
C LEU A 67 3.47 -13.71 -13.60
N ALA A 68 2.67 -14.43 -12.82
CA ALA A 68 2.36 -15.85 -13.05
C ALA A 68 1.68 -16.10 -14.40
N THR A 69 1.01 -15.09 -14.97
CA THR A 69 0.38 -15.17 -16.30
C THR A 69 1.23 -14.54 -17.42
N GLY A 70 2.49 -14.20 -17.14
CA GLY A 70 3.43 -13.60 -18.11
C GLY A 70 3.10 -12.16 -18.52
N ARG A 71 2.18 -11.49 -17.84
CA ARG A 71 1.68 -10.14 -18.18
C ARG A 71 2.55 -9.02 -17.60
N VAL A 72 3.86 -9.10 -17.79
CA VAL A 72 4.84 -8.17 -17.20
C VAL A 72 4.59 -6.72 -17.64
N SER A 73 4.39 -6.48 -18.94
CA SER A 73 4.17 -5.11 -19.45
C SER A 73 2.90 -4.48 -18.87
N LEU A 74 1.82 -5.26 -18.72
CA LEU A 74 0.59 -4.79 -18.07
C LEU A 74 0.83 -4.43 -16.60
N LEU A 75 1.62 -5.23 -15.87
CA LEU A 75 1.99 -4.91 -14.50
C LEU A 75 2.76 -3.59 -14.41
N LEU A 76 3.75 -3.36 -15.27
CA LEU A 76 4.49 -2.09 -15.30
C LEU A 76 3.57 -0.90 -15.61
N GLN A 77 2.64 -1.06 -16.57
CA GLN A 77 1.63 -0.04 -16.89
C GLN A 77 0.70 0.26 -15.71
N VAL A 78 0.24 -0.75 -14.99
CA VAL A 78 -0.58 -0.58 -13.78
C VAL A 78 0.20 0.17 -12.70
N ILE A 79 1.47 -0.18 -12.47
CA ILE A 79 2.33 0.54 -11.50
C ILE A 79 2.45 2.01 -11.88
N VAL A 80 2.73 2.32 -13.16
CA VAL A 80 2.79 3.70 -13.66
C VAL A 80 1.46 4.41 -13.44
N ALA A 81 0.33 3.79 -13.80
CA ALA A 81 -0.99 4.39 -13.62
C ALA A 81 -1.28 4.73 -12.15
N LEU A 82 -0.95 3.82 -11.21
CA LEU A 82 -1.09 4.05 -9.78
C LEU A 82 -0.21 5.20 -9.28
N LEU A 83 1.03 5.30 -9.77
CA LEU A 83 1.94 6.40 -9.43
C LEU A 83 1.44 7.74 -9.98
N LEU A 84 0.91 7.78 -11.21
CA LEU A 84 0.34 8.99 -11.80
C LEU A 84 -0.92 9.45 -11.06
N VAL A 85 -1.81 8.53 -10.67
CA VAL A 85 -2.96 8.85 -9.81
C VAL A 85 -2.49 9.44 -8.48
N LEU A 86 -1.46 8.85 -7.87
CA LEU A 86 -0.90 9.37 -6.62
C LEU A 86 -0.28 10.76 -6.80
N LEU A 87 0.37 11.03 -7.94
CA LEU A 87 0.97 12.32 -8.25
C LEU A 87 -0.06 13.46 -8.23
N VAL A 88 -1.29 13.19 -8.70
CA VAL A 88 -2.39 14.17 -8.70
C VAL A 88 -2.82 14.56 -7.28
N VAL A 89 -2.74 13.62 -6.33
CA VAL A 89 -3.24 13.82 -4.97
C VAL A 89 -2.14 14.15 -3.96
N VAL A 90 -0.87 13.97 -4.30
CA VAL A 90 0.26 14.30 -3.41
C VAL A 90 0.43 15.82 -3.30
N ARG A 91 0.62 16.33 -2.09
CA ARG A 91 0.57 17.77 -1.78
C ARG A 91 1.86 18.32 -1.17
N ASN A 92 2.97 17.62 -1.27
CA ASN A 92 4.26 18.08 -0.75
C ASN A 92 5.43 17.73 -1.68
N GLY A 93 6.48 18.57 -1.68
CA GLY A 93 7.59 18.48 -2.64
C GLY A 93 8.35 17.15 -2.61
N PHE A 94 8.64 16.62 -1.42
CA PHE A 94 9.29 15.31 -1.29
C PHE A 94 8.44 14.18 -1.90
N GLY A 95 7.12 14.21 -1.68
CA GLY A 95 6.20 13.25 -2.25
C GLY A 95 6.14 13.34 -3.78
N VAL A 96 6.04 14.55 -4.33
CA VAL A 96 6.10 14.79 -5.79
C VAL A 96 7.40 14.22 -6.37
N ALA A 97 8.56 14.59 -5.80
CA ALA A 97 9.86 14.12 -6.27
C ALA A 97 9.97 12.59 -6.21
N THR A 98 9.54 11.97 -5.10
CA THR A 98 9.56 10.51 -4.93
C THR A 98 8.71 9.82 -5.99
N VAL A 99 7.49 10.32 -6.24
CA VAL A 99 6.58 9.73 -7.22
C VAL A 99 7.11 9.92 -8.64
N LEU A 100 7.64 11.10 -8.98
CA LEU A 100 8.23 11.36 -10.30
C LEU A 100 9.45 10.47 -10.58
N VAL A 101 10.38 10.37 -9.62
CA VAL A 101 11.56 9.51 -9.76
C VAL A 101 11.14 8.06 -9.93
N SER A 102 10.19 7.59 -9.10
CA SER A 102 9.70 6.21 -9.18
C SER A 102 9.03 5.94 -10.52
N THR A 103 8.21 6.88 -11.02
CA THR A 103 7.55 6.78 -12.33
C THR A 103 8.58 6.75 -13.45
N GLY A 104 9.59 7.62 -13.41
CA GLY A 104 10.68 7.65 -14.38
C GLY A 104 11.49 6.35 -14.41
N VAL A 105 11.77 5.76 -13.24
CA VAL A 105 12.43 4.44 -13.15
C VAL A 105 11.58 3.36 -13.80
N VAL A 106 10.27 3.28 -13.47
CA VAL A 106 9.40 2.25 -14.04
C VAL A 106 9.24 2.41 -15.56
N LEU A 107 9.08 3.64 -16.05
CA LEU A 107 9.03 3.93 -17.49
C LEU A 107 10.36 3.60 -18.19
N GLY A 108 11.48 3.95 -17.57
CA GLY A 108 12.81 3.64 -18.08
C GLY A 108 13.02 2.13 -18.23
N VAL A 109 12.64 1.35 -17.21
CA VAL A 109 12.66 -0.11 -17.30
C VAL A 109 11.70 -0.61 -18.39
N SER A 110 10.48 -0.07 -18.43
CA SER A 110 9.44 -0.51 -19.38
C SER A 110 9.77 -0.25 -20.85
N TRP A 111 10.61 0.74 -21.16
CA TRP A 111 10.94 1.11 -22.54
C TRP A 111 12.32 0.68 -22.99
N PHE A 112 13.29 0.61 -22.08
CA PHE A 112 14.70 0.39 -22.45
C PHE A 112 15.27 -0.94 -21.96
N ALA A 113 14.63 -1.62 -21.03
CA ALA A 113 15.14 -2.88 -20.49
C ALA A 113 14.70 -4.08 -21.33
N THR A 114 15.52 -5.13 -21.37
CA THR A 114 15.16 -6.43 -21.95
C THR A 114 14.04 -7.09 -21.16
N ASP A 115 13.33 -8.03 -21.78
CA ASP A 115 12.19 -8.72 -21.16
C ASP A 115 12.55 -9.38 -19.82
N ASP A 116 13.74 -10.00 -19.73
CA ASP A 116 14.24 -10.62 -18.49
C ASP A 116 14.44 -9.58 -17.38
N VAL A 117 14.96 -8.40 -17.71
CA VAL A 117 15.17 -7.32 -16.73
C VAL A 117 13.83 -6.71 -16.32
N GLN A 118 12.87 -6.55 -17.23
CA GLN A 118 11.52 -6.11 -16.90
C GLN A 118 10.83 -7.10 -15.95
N ALA A 119 10.92 -8.40 -16.24
CA ALA A 119 10.37 -9.46 -15.40
C ALA A 119 11.04 -9.49 -14.02
N GLY A 120 12.37 -9.41 -13.96
CA GLY A 120 13.12 -9.35 -12.71
C GLY A 120 12.78 -8.11 -11.86
N PHE A 121 12.67 -6.93 -12.48
CA PHE A 121 12.26 -5.70 -11.81
C PHE A 121 10.83 -5.80 -11.26
N ALA A 122 9.91 -6.30 -12.07
CA ALA A 122 8.51 -6.50 -11.67
C ALA A 122 8.37 -7.52 -10.53
N ALA A 123 9.14 -8.62 -10.57
CA ALA A 123 9.22 -9.60 -9.49
C ALA A 123 9.79 -8.97 -8.22
N TYR A 124 10.87 -8.20 -8.32
CA TYR A 124 11.44 -7.47 -7.19
C TYR A 124 10.40 -6.52 -6.56
N ALA A 125 9.70 -5.71 -7.36
CA ALA A 125 8.68 -4.79 -6.87
C ALA A 125 7.53 -5.53 -6.17
N THR A 126 7.12 -6.68 -6.74
CA THR A 126 6.08 -7.56 -6.19
C THR A 126 6.46 -8.10 -4.81
N TRP A 127 7.64 -8.71 -4.69
CA TRP A 127 8.15 -9.23 -3.42
C TRP A 127 8.43 -8.13 -2.40
N PHE A 128 8.91 -6.97 -2.86
CA PHE A 128 9.14 -5.80 -2.02
C PHE A 128 7.85 -5.32 -1.36
N LEU A 129 6.72 -5.28 -2.09
CA LEU A 129 5.42 -4.92 -1.52
C LEU A 129 4.93 -5.97 -0.52
N LEU A 130 4.98 -7.25 -0.87
CA LEU A 130 4.49 -8.35 -0.04
C LEU A 130 5.25 -8.47 1.28
N LEU A 131 6.59 -8.50 1.22
CA LEU A 131 7.45 -8.60 2.40
C LEU A 131 7.46 -7.28 3.18
N GLY A 132 7.49 -6.16 2.47
CA GLY A 132 7.48 -4.82 3.07
C GLY A 132 6.21 -4.53 3.87
N ALA A 133 5.07 -5.10 3.49
CA ALA A 133 3.81 -4.98 4.22
C ALA A 133 3.84 -5.59 5.64
N LEU A 134 4.71 -6.56 5.89
CA LEU A 134 4.82 -7.22 7.20
C LEU A 134 5.49 -6.31 8.25
N ARG A 135 6.42 -5.44 7.84
CA ARG A 135 7.18 -4.58 8.76
C ARG A 135 6.28 -3.62 9.55
N PRO A 136 5.36 -2.85 8.94
CA PRO A 136 4.44 -1.97 9.67
C PRO A 136 3.57 -2.69 10.72
N ILE A 137 3.21 -3.96 10.48
CA ILE A 137 2.39 -4.76 11.39
C ILE A 137 3.17 -5.09 12.67
N VAL A 138 4.44 -5.48 12.53
CA VAL A 138 5.32 -5.74 13.67
C VAL A 138 5.64 -4.45 14.43
N GLU A 139 5.89 -3.37 13.69
CA GLU A 139 6.22 -2.07 14.27
C GLU A 139 5.08 -1.51 15.12
N VAL A 140 3.87 -1.47 14.58
CA VAL A 140 2.71 -0.96 15.33
C VAL A 140 2.44 -1.81 16.56
N GLN A 141 2.60 -3.14 16.47
CA GLN A 141 2.44 -4.02 17.64
C GLN A 141 3.48 -3.73 18.73
N ARG A 142 4.73 -3.44 18.36
CA ARG A 142 5.78 -3.03 19.32
C ARG A 142 5.47 -1.67 19.94
N GLN A 143 5.02 -0.70 19.16
CA GLN A 143 4.66 0.64 19.65
C GLN A 143 3.43 0.58 20.59
N ARG A 144 2.45 -0.28 20.29
CA ARG A 144 1.26 -0.51 21.12
C ARG A 144 1.62 -1.11 22.48
N ARG A 145 2.52 -2.11 22.52
CA ARG A 145 3.06 -2.64 23.79
C ARG A 145 3.73 -1.56 24.64
N ARG A 146 4.28 -0.50 24.02
CA ARG A 146 4.89 0.65 24.70
C ARG A 146 3.92 1.82 24.96
N ARG A 147 2.62 1.66 24.69
CA ARG A 147 1.56 2.70 24.79
C ARG A 147 1.84 3.97 23.96
N ARG A 148 2.55 3.86 22.83
CA ARG A 148 2.97 5.00 21.98
C ARG A 148 2.22 5.13 20.65
N ALA A 149 1.21 4.30 20.38
CA ALA A 149 0.60 4.17 19.05
C ALA A 149 -0.85 4.71 18.94
N ARG A 150 -1.28 5.62 19.81
CA ARG A 150 -2.70 6.05 19.94
C ARG A 150 -3.34 6.53 18.63
N ASP A 151 -2.54 7.08 17.72
CA ASP A 151 -2.99 7.62 16.43
C ASP A 151 -2.81 6.65 15.26
N SER A 152 -2.36 5.42 15.50
CA SER A 152 -2.20 4.37 14.47
C SER A 152 -3.54 3.85 13.95
N ASP A 153 -3.55 3.36 12.71
CA ASP A 153 -4.76 2.82 12.07
C ASP A 153 -5.44 1.70 12.88
N PRO A 154 -4.74 0.70 13.45
CA PRO A 154 -5.39 -0.33 14.28
C PRO A 154 -6.06 0.24 15.52
N ASP A 155 -5.50 1.28 16.13
CA ASP A 155 -6.09 1.93 17.30
C ASP A 155 -7.23 2.89 16.91
N GLN A 156 -7.19 3.49 15.72
CA GLN A 156 -8.34 4.21 15.14
C GLN A 156 -9.50 3.25 14.85
N LEU A 157 -9.23 2.10 14.22
CA LEU A 157 -10.22 1.06 13.98
C LEU A 157 -10.81 0.53 15.28
N ALA A 158 -9.98 0.38 16.32
CA ALA A 158 -10.46 -0.04 17.62
C ALA A 158 -11.51 0.91 18.21
N ARG A 159 -11.32 2.22 18.05
CA ARG A 159 -12.30 3.23 18.47
C ARG A 159 -13.55 3.22 17.60
N LEU A 160 -13.40 2.98 16.30
CA LEU A 160 -14.50 2.98 15.34
C LEU A 160 -15.38 1.73 15.42
N THR A 161 -14.81 0.57 15.76
CA THR A 161 -15.52 -0.72 15.72
C THR A 161 -15.74 -1.36 17.09
N GLY A 162 -15.14 -0.81 18.17
CA GLY A 162 -15.20 -1.37 19.52
C GLY A 162 -14.36 -2.63 19.73
N LEU A 163 -13.69 -3.15 18.70
CA LEU A 163 -12.80 -4.31 18.78
C LEU A 163 -11.40 -3.86 19.22
N PRO A 164 -10.65 -4.64 20.02
CA PRO A 164 -9.34 -4.22 20.48
C PRO A 164 -8.36 -4.08 19.29
N GLY A 165 -7.47 -3.09 19.30
CA GLY A 165 -6.54 -2.91 18.17
C GLY A 165 -5.60 -4.11 17.90
N THR A 166 -5.42 -5.02 18.88
CA THR A 166 -4.70 -6.29 18.67
C THR A 166 -5.43 -7.22 17.72
N PHE A 167 -6.76 -7.19 17.72
CA PHE A 167 -7.58 -7.91 16.75
C PHE A 167 -7.28 -7.41 15.33
N TRP A 168 -7.28 -6.10 15.10
CA TRP A 168 -6.99 -5.51 13.80
C TRP A 168 -5.56 -5.78 13.32
N VAL A 169 -4.56 -5.70 14.22
CA VAL A 169 -3.19 -6.13 13.92
C VAL A 169 -3.15 -7.60 13.48
N GLY A 170 -3.91 -8.47 14.15
CA GLY A 170 -4.03 -9.89 13.79
C GLY A 170 -4.66 -10.07 12.41
N VAL A 171 -5.76 -9.37 12.11
CA VAL A 171 -6.42 -9.39 10.80
C VAL A 171 -5.45 -8.98 9.69
N PHE A 172 -4.71 -7.88 9.87
CA PHE A 172 -3.72 -7.44 8.89
C PHE A 172 -2.58 -8.44 8.73
N GLY A 173 -2.13 -9.04 9.83
CA GLY A 173 -1.11 -10.10 9.81
C GLY A 173 -1.56 -11.31 9.00
N VAL A 174 -2.75 -11.84 9.28
CA VAL A 174 -3.32 -12.99 8.55
C VAL A 174 -3.50 -12.67 7.07
N LEU A 175 -4.04 -11.49 6.73
CA LEU A 175 -4.21 -11.09 5.33
C LEU A 175 -2.87 -10.97 4.62
N SER A 176 -1.88 -10.32 5.24
CA SER A 176 -0.56 -10.11 4.63
C SER A 176 0.19 -11.41 4.43
N LEU A 177 0.16 -12.31 5.41
CA LEU A 177 0.76 -13.64 5.30
C LEU A 177 0.02 -14.51 4.27
N GLY A 178 -1.30 -14.42 4.21
CA GLY A 178 -2.10 -15.10 3.19
C GLY A 178 -1.76 -14.63 1.77
N CYS A 179 -1.62 -13.31 1.57
CA CYS A 179 -1.18 -12.75 0.29
C CYS A 179 0.24 -13.19 -0.08
N LEU A 180 1.16 -13.19 0.89
CA LEU A 180 2.54 -13.64 0.68
C LEU A 180 2.59 -15.12 0.29
N ALA A 181 1.86 -15.98 1.02
CA ALA A 181 1.80 -17.41 0.74
C ALA A 181 1.14 -17.70 -0.62
N GLY A 182 0.06 -16.99 -0.95
CA GLY A 182 -0.61 -17.11 -2.25
C GLY A 182 0.29 -16.69 -3.42
N ALA A 183 1.01 -15.58 -3.28
CA ALA A 183 1.98 -15.14 -4.27
C ALA A 183 3.15 -16.13 -4.43
N ALA A 184 3.68 -16.66 -3.33
CA ALA A 184 4.72 -17.69 -3.37
C ALA A 184 4.26 -18.95 -4.11
N ALA A 185 3.04 -19.42 -3.81
CA ALA A 185 2.46 -20.56 -4.48
C ALA A 185 2.26 -20.31 -5.98
N ALA A 186 1.86 -19.09 -6.37
CA ALA A 186 1.62 -18.75 -7.77
C ALA A 186 2.90 -18.56 -8.62
N LEU A 187 4.05 -18.30 -7.99
CA LEU A 187 5.31 -17.99 -8.69
C LEU A 187 6.36 -19.12 -8.64
N VAL A 188 6.11 -20.17 -7.87
CA VAL A 188 6.99 -21.35 -7.77
C VAL A 188 6.53 -22.50 -8.69
N VAL A 189 5.31 -22.40 -9.23
CA VAL A 189 4.74 -23.34 -10.22
C VAL A 189 5.01 -22.83 -11.62
#